data_AF-A0A2S5CQ33-F1
#
_entry.id   AF-A0A2S5CQ33-F1
#
_cell.length_a   1.000
_cell.length_b   1.000
_cell.length_c   1.000
_cell.angle_alpha   90.00
_cell.angle_beta   90.00
_cell.angle_gamma   90.00
#
_symmetry.space_group_name_H-M   'P 1'
#
loop_
_entity.id
_entity.type
_entity.pdbx_description
1 polymer ?
#
loop_
_entity_poly.entity_id
_entity_poly.type
_entity_poly.pdbx_seq_one_letter_code
_entity_poly.pdbx_strand_id
1 'polypeptide(L)'
;MNRNAHVFILCEDTVHYHFARKYFELLGFDTRKIRGDFNPKGRSTGSGAEFVKARYEKEVQAFRSKITYLDYILVVIIDDDTIGNAQHLKPTPLADEAILIFSPIRNIESWFCYIDTGDLDIEEPDEKGKIKDYAPHYKKGSKPTEFAKKLKAEICLKGLPNTAPSSLRQACNELARLKN
;
A
#
# COMPACT_ATOMS: atom_id res chain seq x y z
N MET A 1 15.17 -0.52 11.05
CA MET A 1 14.18 -1.53 10.59
C MET A 1 14.60 -2.95 10.99
N ASN A 2 13.83 -3.57 11.88
CA ASN A 2 14.00 -4.96 12.28
C ASN A 2 13.38 -5.91 11.24
N ARG A 3 14.21 -6.62 10.47
CA ARG A 3 13.78 -7.55 9.41
C ARG A 3 13.14 -8.84 9.93
N ASN A 4 13.23 -9.09 11.24
CA ASN A 4 12.59 -10.22 11.90
C ASN A 4 11.16 -9.92 12.37
N ALA A 5 10.68 -8.69 12.23
CA ALA A 5 9.33 -8.31 12.60
C ALA A 5 8.28 -9.06 11.77
N HIS A 6 7.12 -9.29 12.38
CA HIS A 6 5.93 -9.79 11.70
C HIS A 6 5.27 -8.66 10.93
N VAL A 7 4.89 -8.92 9.68
CA VAL A 7 4.24 -7.93 8.81
C VAL A 7 2.85 -8.44 8.50
N PHE A 8 1.85 -7.63 8.80
CA PHE A 8 0.46 -7.92 8.45
C PHE A 8 -0.06 -6.87 7.47
N ILE A 9 -0.54 -7.32 6.31
CA ILE A 9 -1.01 -6.47 5.23
C ILE A 9 -2.53 -6.54 5.16
N LEU A 10 -3.21 -5.45 5.53
CA LEU A 10 -4.63 -5.25 5.29
C LEU A 10 -4.80 -4.47 3.98
N CYS A 11 -5.46 -5.04 2.98
CA CYS A 11 -5.64 -4.34 1.70
C CYS A 11 -6.91 -4.71 0.96
N GLU A 12 -7.20 -4.01 -0.13
CA GLU A 12 -8.44 -4.19 -0.89
C GLU A 12 -8.55 -5.56 -1.54
N ASP A 13 -7.47 -6.03 -2.18
CA ASP A 13 -7.53 -7.25 -2.98
C ASP A 13 -6.16 -7.97 -3.12
N THR A 14 -6.16 -9.02 -3.93
CA THR A 14 -4.96 -9.83 -4.21
C THR A 14 -3.85 -9.06 -4.91
N VAL A 15 -4.18 -8.06 -5.74
CA VAL A 15 -3.20 -7.28 -6.50
C VAL A 15 -2.37 -6.45 -5.54
N HIS A 16 -3.03 -5.72 -4.64
CA HIS A 16 -2.41 -4.98 -3.55
C HIS A 16 -1.53 -5.88 -2.67
N TYR A 17 -2.09 -7.01 -2.23
CA TYR A 17 -1.39 -7.95 -1.36
C TYR A 17 -0.10 -8.47 -2.00
N HIS A 18 -0.15 -8.92 -3.25
CA HIS A 18 1.02 -9.47 -3.92
C HIS A 18 2.09 -8.43 -4.21
N PHE A 19 1.69 -7.19 -4.53
CA PHE A 19 2.63 -6.08 -4.70
C PHE A 19 3.37 -5.81 -3.38
N ALA A 20 2.62 -5.56 -2.31
CA ALA A 20 3.20 -5.20 -1.02
C ALA A 20 3.99 -6.35 -0.40
N ARG A 21 3.45 -7.58 -0.40
CA ARG A 21 4.17 -8.76 0.09
C ARG A 21 5.52 -8.90 -0.60
N LYS A 22 5.57 -8.74 -1.93
CA LYS A 22 6.83 -8.84 -2.66
C LYS A 22 7.77 -7.69 -2.33
N TYR A 23 7.25 -6.48 -2.18
CA TYR A 23 8.06 -5.33 -1.79
C TYR A 23 8.70 -5.51 -0.41
N PHE A 24 7.95 -5.96 0.60
CA PHE A 24 8.48 -6.28 1.94
C PHE A 24 9.46 -7.45 1.94
N GLU A 25 9.20 -8.49 1.14
CA GLU A 25 10.20 -9.56 0.91
C GLU A 25 11.52 -8.98 0.39
N LEU A 26 11.48 -8.07 -0.59
CA LEU A 26 12.67 -7.42 -1.15
C LEU A 26 13.36 -6.45 -0.18
N LEU A 27 12.64 -5.97 0.85
CA LEU A 27 13.23 -5.23 1.97
C LEU A 27 13.94 -6.15 2.99
N GLY A 28 13.83 -7.47 2.80
CA GLY A 28 14.51 -8.50 3.58
C GLY A 28 13.69 -9.08 4.72
N PHE A 29 12.38 -8.84 4.77
CA PHE A 29 11.50 -9.48 5.76
C PHE A 29 11.29 -10.96 5.44
N ASP A 30 11.22 -11.80 6.49
CA ASP A 30 10.95 -13.22 6.33
C ASP A 30 9.54 -13.45 5.76
N THR A 31 9.46 -14.03 4.56
CA THR A 31 8.21 -14.38 3.89
C THR A 31 7.25 -15.23 4.73
N ARG A 32 7.74 -16.00 5.70
CA ARG A 32 6.91 -16.80 6.62
C ARG A 32 6.20 -15.95 7.67
N LYS A 33 6.75 -14.76 7.96
CA LYS A 33 6.21 -13.78 8.91
C LYS A 33 5.38 -12.68 8.25
N ILE A 34 5.28 -12.69 6.91
CA ILE A 34 4.37 -11.82 6.16
C ILE A 34 3.02 -12.54 6.00
N ARG A 35 1.97 -11.91 6.49
CA ARG A 35 0.57 -12.33 6.38
C ARG A 35 -0.27 -11.17 5.87
N GLY A 36 -1.51 -11.44 5.47
CA GLY A 36 -2.42 -10.38 5.12
C GLY A 36 -3.87 -10.84 5.10
N ASP A 37 -4.75 -9.85 5.16
CA ASP A 37 -6.18 -10.00 4.94
C ASP A 37 -6.60 -9.03 3.84
N PHE A 38 -7.40 -9.52 2.91
CA PHE A 38 -7.87 -8.76 1.76
C PHE A 38 -9.19 -9.32 1.29
N ASN A 39 -9.96 -8.52 0.55
CA ASN A 39 -11.29 -8.91 0.18
C ASN A 39 -11.26 -10.16 -0.74
N PRO A 40 -11.81 -11.32 -0.31
CA PRO A 40 -11.87 -12.50 -1.16
C PRO A 40 -12.88 -12.26 -2.29
N LYS A 41 -12.40 -12.25 -3.54
CA LYS A 41 -13.25 -12.10 -4.75
C LYS A 41 -14.48 -13.00 -4.66
N GLY A 42 -15.67 -12.39 -4.73
CA GLY A 42 -16.95 -13.09 -4.83
C GLY A 42 -17.62 -13.50 -3.50
N ARG A 43 -17.10 -13.10 -2.33
CA ARG A 43 -17.71 -13.44 -1.02
C ARG A 43 -18.20 -12.26 -0.18
N SER A 44 -17.84 -11.02 -0.52
CA SER A 44 -18.31 -9.83 0.18
C SER A 44 -19.33 -9.04 -0.65
N THR A 45 -20.38 -8.58 -0.02
CA THR A 45 -21.17 -7.44 -0.48
C THR A 45 -20.40 -6.16 -0.14
N GLY A 46 -19.76 -5.52 -1.12
CA GLY A 46 -19.03 -4.26 -0.91
C GLY A 46 -17.75 -4.12 -1.75
N SER A 47 -17.27 -2.89 -1.86
CA SER A 47 -15.98 -2.52 -2.46
C SER A 47 -14.78 -2.99 -1.62
N GLY A 48 -13.59 -3.04 -2.23
CA GLY A 48 -12.33 -3.32 -1.50
C GLY A 48 -12.05 -2.27 -0.41
N ALA A 49 -12.28 -0.99 -0.71
CA ALA A 49 -12.16 0.10 0.24
C ALA A 49 -13.07 -0.08 1.47
N GLU A 50 -14.35 -0.47 1.27
CA GLU A 50 -15.28 -0.75 2.38
C GLU A 50 -14.80 -1.93 3.23
N PHE A 51 -14.24 -2.97 2.61
CA PHE A 51 -13.64 -4.09 3.33
C PHE A 51 -12.50 -3.65 4.25
N VAL A 52 -11.60 -2.80 3.73
CA VAL A 52 -10.47 -2.26 4.51
C VAL A 52 -11.00 -1.40 5.66
N LYS A 53 -11.92 -0.46 5.38
CA LYS A 53 -12.53 0.41 6.39
C LYS A 53 -13.18 -0.38 7.53
N ALA A 54 -13.95 -1.43 7.20
CA ALA A 54 -14.65 -2.25 8.18
C ALA A 54 -13.70 -3.06 9.09
N ARG A 55 -12.48 -3.34 8.64
CA ARG A 55 -11.48 -4.11 9.40
C ARG A 55 -10.43 -3.26 10.08
N TYR A 56 -10.19 -2.05 9.57
CA TYR A 56 -9.06 -1.22 9.96
C TYR A 56 -8.98 -1.02 11.48
N GLU A 57 -10.08 -0.60 12.14
CA GLU A 57 -10.09 -0.40 13.58
C GLU A 57 -9.69 -1.67 14.35
N LYS A 58 -10.25 -2.81 13.98
CA LYS A 58 -9.95 -4.11 14.59
C LYS A 58 -8.49 -4.49 14.41
N GLU A 59 -7.92 -4.26 13.24
CA GLU A 59 -6.51 -4.56 12.97
C GLU A 59 -5.56 -3.61 13.71
N VAL A 60 -5.94 -2.34 13.91
CA VAL A 60 -5.19 -1.42 14.77
C VAL A 60 -5.21 -1.89 16.23
N GLN A 61 -6.37 -2.32 16.75
CA GLN A 61 -6.46 -2.90 18.09
C GLN A 61 -5.60 -4.18 18.21
N ALA A 62 -5.64 -5.05 17.19
CA ALA A 62 -4.82 -6.25 17.14
C ALA A 62 -3.32 -5.91 17.11
N PHE A 63 -2.91 -4.91 16.33
CA PHE A 63 -1.55 -4.38 16.31
C PHE A 63 -1.12 -3.93 17.72
N ARG A 64 -1.91 -3.05 18.36
CA ARG A 64 -1.62 -2.50 19.69
C ARG A 64 -1.48 -3.58 20.76
N SER A 65 -2.28 -4.65 20.69
CA SER A 65 -2.14 -5.77 21.63
C SER A 65 -0.85 -6.57 21.41
N LYS A 66 -0.39 -6.74 20.17
CA LYS A 66 0.78 -7.57 19.81
C LYS A 66 2.11 -6.89 20.07
N ILE A 67 2.21 -5.57 19.87
CA ILE A 67 3.48 -4.84 20.01
C ILE A 67 4.09 -4.91 21.43
N THR A 68 3.32 -5.34 22.43
CA THR A 68 3.81 -5.54 23.80
C THR A 68 4.71 -6.77 23.95
N TYR A 69 4.63 -7.75 23.04
CA TYR A 69 5.40 -9.00 23.11
C TYR A 69 5.94 -9.48 21.75
N LEU A 70 5.68 -8.73 20.67
CA LEU A 70 6.06 -9.11 19.32
C LEU A 70 6.43 -7.88 18.49
N ASP A 71 7.58 -7.92 17.83
CA ASP A 71 7.90 -6.95 16.77
C ASP A 71 6.89 -7.12 15.63
N TYR A 72 5.98 -6.15 15.49
CA TYR A 72 4.82 -6.25 14.61
C TYR A 72 4.64 -4.95 13.82
N ILE A 73 4.36 -5.09 12.52
CA ILE A 73 4.11 -3.99 11.59
C ILE A 73 2.74 -4.24 10.95
N LEU A 74 1.87 -3.24 10.99
CA LEU A 74 0.62 -3.24 10.25
C LEU A 74 0.80 -2.39 8.99
N VAL A 75 0.50 -2.94 7.84
CA VAL A 75 0.53 -2.25 6.55
C VAL A 75 -0.89 -2.21 6.03
N VAL A 76 -1.40 -1.03 5.76
CA VAL A 76 -2.75 -0.81 5.24
C VAL A 76 -2.64 -0.24 3.84
N ILE A 77 -3.35 -0.83 2.89
CA ILE A 77 -3.36 -0.36 1.50
C ILE A 77 -4.80 -0.20 1.05
N ILE A 78 -5.17 1.03 0.72
CA ILE A 78 -6.53 1.40 0.36
C ILE A 78 -6.49 2.42 -0.77
N ASP A 79 -7.28 2.17 -1.81
CA ASP A 79 -7.43 3.12 -2.89
C ASP A 79 -8.24 4.32 -2.40
N ASP A 80 -7.76 5.52 -2.69
CA ASP A 80 -8.45 6.76 -2.33
C ASP A 80 -8.65 7.59 -3.60
N ASP A 81 -9.90 8.01 -3.85
CA ASP A 81 -10.21 8.92 -4.96
C ASP A 81 -9.73 10.36 -4.65
N THR A 82 -9.13 10.60 -3.48
CA THR A 82 -8.64 11.91 -3.04
C THR A 82 -7.17 11.88 -2.61
N ILE A 83 -6.50 13.02 -2.71
CA ILE A 83 -5.09 13.24 -2.27
C ILE A 83 -4.96 13.17 -0.71
N GLY A 84 -6.06 12.86 -0.02
CA GLY A 84 -6.22 12.89 1.43
C GLY A 84 -5.59 11.73 2.20
N ASN A 85 -4.88 10.80 1.54
CA ASN A 85 -4.03 9.82 2.21
C ASN A 85 -4.80 8.93 3.21
N ALA A 86 -6.02 8.52 2.85
CA ALA A 86 -6.91 7.74 3.70
C ALA A 86 -7.21 8.36 5.09
N GLN A 87 -7.24 9.70 5.20
CA GLN A 87 -7.58 10.46 6.42
C GLN A 87 -8.89 10.04 7.11
N HIS A 88 -9.78 9.39 6.37
CA HIS A 88 -11.05 8.84 6.85
C HIS A 88 -10.90 7.56 7.68
N LEU A 89 -9.72 6.92 7.69
CA LEU A 89 -9.45 5.75 8.53
C LEU A 89 -9.31 6.16 10.00
N LYS A 90 -10.06 5.48 10.87
CA LYS A 90 -10.05 5.70 12.32
C LYS A 90 -9.91 4.37 13.07
N PRO A 91 -9.09 4.32 14.13
CA PRO A 91 -8.35 5.43 14.74
C PRO A 91 -7.10 5.84 13.95
N THR A 92 -6.69 7.11 14.09
CA THR A 92 -5.43 7.59 13.50
C THR A 92 -4.25 6.95 14.24
N PRO A 93 -3.22 6.46 13.52
CA PRO A 93 -2.01 5.93 14.16
C PRO A 93 -1.29 6.98 15.01
N LEU A 94 -0.70 6.55 16.11
CA LEU A 94 0.23 7.39 16.88
C LEU A 94 1.58 7.48 16.16
N ALA A 95 2.36 8.51 16.48
CA ALA A 95 3.60 8.82 15.77
C ALA A 95 4.67 7.72 15.84
N ASP A 96 4.66 6.94 16.92
CA ASP A 96 5.58 5.82 17.20
C ASP A 96 5.04 4.46 16.76
N GLU A 97 3.77 4.38 16.34
CA GLU A 97 3.19 3.12 15.88
C GLU A 97 3.70 2.76 14.49
N ALA A 98 4.22 1.54 14.33
CA ALA A 98 4.59 0.93 13.06
C ALA A 98 3.35 0.49 12.23
N ILE A 99 2.38 1.39 12.10
CA ILE A 99 1.22 1.27 11.22
C ILE A 99 1.49 2.14 10.00
N LEU A 100 1.65 1.52 8.83
CA LEU A 100 1.91 2.20 7.57
C LEU A 100 0.64 2.26 6.74
N ILE A 101 0.32 3.43 6.21
CA ILE A 101 -0.87 3.63 5.35
C ILE A 101 -0.40 4.02 3.95
N PHE A 102 -0.65 3.13 3.00
CA PHE A 102 -0.40 3.36 1.59
C PHE A 102 -1.72 3.63 0.90
N SER A 103 -1.84 4.77 0.24
CA SER A 103 -3.09 5.17 -0.38
C SER A 103 -2.88 5.53 -1.84
N PRO A 104 -2.77 4.53 -2.74
CA PRO A 104 -2.72 4.81 -4.17
C PRO A 104 -3.93 5.64 -4.57
N ILE A 105 -3.69 6.72 -5.31
CA ILE A 105 -4.78 7.53 -5.80
C ILE A 105 -5.51 6.77 -6.90
N ARG A 106 -6.84 6.71 -6.79
CA ARG A 106 -7.79 6.04 -7.68
C ARG A 106 -7.67 4.52 -7.74
N ASN A 107 -6.47 3.97 -7.91
CA ASN A 107 -6.13 2.56 -7.77
C ASN A 107 -4.63 2.29 -7.74
N ILE A 108 -4.21 1.14 -7.21
CA ILE A 108 -2.81 0.68 -7.25
C ILE A 108 -2.23 0.58 -8.68
N GLU A 109 -3.06 0.36 -9.68
CA GLU A 109 -2.62 0.34 -11.08
C GLU A 109 -2.09 1.69 -11.58
N SER A 110 -2.47 2.79 -10.94
CA SER A 110 -1.85 4.10 -11.19
C SER A 110 -0.34 4.02 -10.92
N TRP A 111 0.07 3.44 -9.78
CA TRP A 111 1.49 3.22 -9.45
C TRP A 111 2.16 2.31 -10.47
N PHE A 112 1.46 1.27 -10.94
CA PHE A 112 2.03 0.38 -11.96
C PHE A 112 2.30 1.15 -13.25
N CYS A 113 1.42 2.08 -13.64
CA CYS A 113 1.67 2.97 -14.77
C CYS A 113 2.92 3.81 -14.60
N TYR A 114 3.06 4.52 -13.48
CA TYR A 114 4.28 5.29 -13.21
C TYR A 114 5.53 4.39 -13.19
N ILE A 115 5.47 3.22 -12.55
CA ILE A 115 6.59 2.29 -12.48
C ILE A 115 6.96 1.77 -13.88
N ASP A 116 5.98 1.57 -14.76
CA ASP A 116 6.23 1.03 -16.10
C ASP A 116 6.79 2.10 -17.05
N THR A 117 6.12 3.25 -17.12
CA THR A 117 6.33 4.27 -18.16
C THR A 117 7.07 5.50 -17.68
N GLY A 118 7.14 5.74 -16.36
CA GLY A 118 7.61 7.00 -15.78
C GLY A 118 6.62 8.16 -15.90
N ASP A 119 5.37 7.90 -16.29
CA ASP A 119 4.32 8.91 -16.44
C ASP A 119 4.03 9.61 -15.10
N LEU A 120 4.25 10.92 -15.07
CA LEU A 120 4.10 11.74 -13.87
C LEU A 120 2.66 12.18 -13.64
N ASP A 121 1.82 12.13 -14.68
CA ASP A 121 0.46 12.68 -14.68
C ASP A 121 -0.58 11.63 -14.26
N ILE A 122 -0.14 10.50 -13.71
CA ILE A 122 -1.02 9.39 -13.31
C ILE A 122 -2.04 9.74 -12.21
N GLU A 123 -1.81 10.83 -11.48
CA GLU A 123 -2.68 11.34 -10.41
C GLU A 123 -3.37 12.66 -10.81
N GLU A 124 -3.09 13.20 -11.99
CA GLU A 124 -3.66 14.47 -12.44
C GLU A 124 -5.14 14.26 -12.85
N PRO A 125 -6.05 15.14 -12.39
CA PRO A 125 -7.44 15.08 -12.79
C PRO A 125 -7.63 15.54 -14.24
N ASP A 126 -8.59 14.93 -14.95
CA ASP A 126 -9.04 15.41 -16.25
C ASP A 126 -9.81 16.75 -16.15
N GLU A 127 -10.25 17.29 -17.29
CA GLU A 127 -11.04 18.53 -17.36
C GLU A 127 -12.35 18.49 -16.54
N LYS A 128 -12.81 17.30 -16.16
CA LYS A 128 -14.01 17.09 -15.34
C LYS A 128 -13.67 16.84 -13.87
N GLY A 129 -12.40 16.99 -13.48
CA GLY A 129 -11.93 16.74 -12.12
C GLY A 129 -11.76 15.27 -11.78
N LYS A 130 -11.78 14.36 -12.77
CA LYS A 130 -11.72 12.91 -12.54
C LYS A 130 -10.32 12.37 -12.78
N ILE A 131 -9.80 11.63 -11.81
CA ILE A 131 -8.52 10.94 -11.95
C ILE A 131 -8.71 9.66 -12.78
N LYS A 132 -7.77 9.42 -13.69
CA LYS A 132 -7.84 8.31 -14.65
C LYS A 132 -7.80 6.96 -13.94
N ASP A 133 -8.69 6.07 -14.36
CA ASP A 133 -8.72 4.69 -13.89
C ASP A 133 -7.76 3.83 -14.71
N TYR A 134 -6.68 3.36 -14.07
CA TYR A 134 -5.67 2.53 -14.72
C TYR A 134 -5.99 1.04 -14.68
N ALA A 135 -6.96 0.59 -13.88
CA ALA A 135 -7.32 -0.83 -13.75
C ALA A 135 -7.55 -1.53 -15.10
N PRO A 136 -8.26 -0.94 -16.10
CA PRO A 136 -8.43 -1.56 -17.41
C PRO A 136 -7.13 -1.93 -18.14
N HIS A 137 -6.04 -1.17 -17.93
CA HIS A 137 -4.75 -1.39 -18.58
C HIS A 137 -3.98 -2.57 -17.97
N TYR A 138 -4.30 -2.95 -16.73
CA TYR A 138 -3.58 -3.98 -15.97
C TYR A 138 -4.49 -5.14 -15.50
N LYS A 139 -5.78 -5.13 -15.82
CA LYS A 139 -6.79 -6.10 -15.35
C LYS A 139 -6.50 -7.57 -15.70
N LYS A 140 -5.72 -7.84 -16.76
CA LYS A 140 -5.43 -9.22 -17.22
C LYS A 140 -3.92 -9.47 -17.28
N GLY A 141 -3.43 -10.30 -16.38
CA GLY A 141 -2.02 -10.71 -16.34
C GLY A 141 -1.08 -9.68 -15.74
N SER A 142 -1.59 -8.68 -15.00
CA SER A 142 -0.73 -7.84 -14.16
C SER A 142 0.12 -8.74 -13.27
N LYS A 143 1.41 -8.43 -13.23
CA LYS A 143 2.37 -9.09 -12.37
C LYS A 143 2.75 -8.12 -11.26
N PRO A 144 1.90 -7.94 -10.22
CA PRO A 144 2.17 -7.00 -9.12
C PRO A 144 3.55 -7.23 -8.49
N THR A 145 4.04 -8.47 -8.50
CA THR A 145 5.39 -8.81 -8.04
C THR A 145 6.51 -8.22 -8.90
N GLU A 146 6.31 -8.08 -10.22
CA GLU A 146 7.30 -7.46 -11.10
C GLU A 146 7.33 -5.94 -10.92
N PHE A 147 6.18 -5.30 -10.73
CA PHE A 147 6.14 -3.88 -10.38
C PHE A 147 6.83 -3.60 -9.04
N ALA A 148 6.63 -4.45 -8.04
CA ALA A 148 7.34 -4.34 -6.76
C ALA A 148 8.87 -4.48 -6.92
N LYS A 149 9.34 -5.41 -7.76
CA LYS A 149 10.76 -5.57 -8.08
C LYS A 149 11.31 -4.33 -8.78
N LYS A 150 10.62 -3.85 -9.82
CA LYS A 150 11.03 -2.67 -10.60
C LYS A 150 11.11 -1.42 -9.71
N LEU A 151 10.08 -1.17 -8.91
CA LEU A 151 10.08 -0.07 -7.93
C LEU A 151 11.29 -0.17 -7.00
N LYS A 152 11.56 -1.34 -6.41
CA LYS A 152 12.65 -1.48 -5.44
C LYS A 152 14.05 -1.40 -6.06
N ALA A 153 14.24 -1.96 -7.25
CA ALA A 153 15.53 -2.15 -7.89
C ALA A 153 15.95 -0.96 -8.76
N GLU A 154 15.00 -0.28 -9.41
CA GLU A 154 15.30 0.75 -10.40
C GLU A 154 14.99 2.15 -9.86
N ILE A 155 13.82 2.31 -9.23
CA ILE A 155 13.34 3.62 -8.79
C ILE A 155 13.90 3.95 -7.40
N CYS A 156 13.65 3.11 -6.41
CA CYS A 156 14.08 3.38 -5.04
C CYS A 156 15.59 3.25 -4.82
N LEU A 157 16.35 2.65 -5.75
CA LEU A 157 17.81 2.53 -5.64
C LEU A 157 18.50 3.90 -5.68
N LYS A 158 17.97 4.83 -6.49
CA LYS A 158 18.48 6.20 -6.63
C LYS A 158 17.74 7.21 -5.74
N GLY A 159 16.83 6.72 -4.89
CA GLY A 159 15.83 7.55 -4.22
C GLY A 159 14.64 7.85 -5.14
N LEU A 160 13.45 7.97 -4.56
CA LEU A 160 12.26 8.33 -5.31
C LEU A 160 12.36 9.81 -5.74
N PRO A 161 12.19 10.16 -7.03
CA PRO A 161 12.23 11.54 -7.47
C PRO A 161 11.17 12.41 -6.79
N ASN A 162 11.47 13.69 -6.55
CA ASN A 162 10.48 14.64 -6.00
C ASN A 162 9.27 14.85 -6.92
N THR A 163 9.42 14.56 -8.21
CA THR A 163 8.36 14.61 -9.21
C THR A 163 7.52 13.33 -9.27
N ALA A 164 7.93 12.25 -8.60
CA ALA A 164 7.17 11.00 -8.58
C ALA A 164 5.77 11.21 -8.00
N PRO A 165 4.77 10.38 -8.34
CA PRO A 165 3.40 10.52 -7.87
C PRO A 165 3.29 10.75 -6.36
N SER A 166 2.41 11.66 -5.96
CA SER A 166 2.31 12.15 -4.58
C SER A 166 1.97 11.04 -3.59
N SER A 167 1.07 10.12 -3.95
CA SER A 167 0.74 8.98 -3.10
C SER A 167 1.89 8.00 -2.92
N LEU A 168 2.72 7.82 -3.95
CA LEU A 168 3.92 6.99 -3.88
C LEU A 168 5.00 7.64 -3.00
N ARG A 169 5.14 8.98 -3.07
CA ARG A 169 6.01 9.73 -2.16
C ARG A 169 5.54 9.61 -0.71
N GLN A 170 4.23 9.71 -0.45
CA GLN A 170 3.65 9.51 0.87
C GLN A 170 3.92 8.09 1.40
N ALA A 171 3.75 7.05 0.58
CA ALA A 171 4.10 5.68 0.94
C ALA A 171 5.60 5.51 1.28
N CYS A 172 6.49 6.23 0.59
CA CYS A 172 7.91 6.25 0.92
C CYS A 172 8.19 6.93 2.27
N ASN A 173 7.45 7.99 2.61
CA ASN A 173 7.55 8.64 3.92
C ASN A 173 7.11 7.71 5.04
N GLU A 174 6.01 6.96 4.85
CA GLU A 174 5.57 5.92 5.78
C GLU A 174 6.66 4.86 6.00
N LEU A 175 7.27 4.35 4.93
CA LEU A 175 8.37 3.39 5.02
C LEU A 175 9.60 3.98 5.73
N ALA A 176 9.87 5.28 5.59
CA ALA A 176 10.98 5.93 6.28
C ALA A 176 10.79 5.94 7.80
N ARG A 177 9.55 5.92 8.30
CA ARG A 177 9.26 5.83 9.75
C ARG A 177 9.80 4.54 10.39
N LEU A 178 9.99 3.46 9.62
CA LEU A 178 10.56 2.20 10.09
C LEU A 178 12.09 2.17 10.15
N LYS A 179 12.75 3.17 9.56
CA LYS A 179 14.22 3.27 9.52
C LYS A 179 14.79 4.05 10.69
N ASN A 180 13.97 4.92 11.30
CA ASN A 180 14.30 5.68 12.49
C ASN A 180 14.13 4.84 13.75
#